data_AF-A0A356TM06-F1
#
_entry.id   AF-A0A356TM06-F1
#
_cell.length_a   1.000
_cell.length_b   1.000
_cell.length_c   1.000
_cell.angle_alpha   90.00
_cell.angle_beta   90.00
_cell.angle_gamma   90.00
#
_symmetry.space_group_name_H-M   'P 1'
#
loop_
_entity.id
_entity.type
_entity.pdbx_description
1 polymer ?
#
loop_
_entity_poly.entity_id
_entity_poly.type
_entity_poly.pdbx_seq_one_letter_code
_entity_poly.pdbx_strand_id
1 'polypeptide(L)'
;GNTDDGDGCDATCEVEETWACVEPDGLRSTCRQTCGDGLIDRGWEDCDDAEGNSDSEPDACRTTCRAAHCGDGVLDTGEVCDTGDAVSDEAADACRSTCVPAYCGDGVVDTGERCDPGGGVTLDDSACATCASDGGVGDGGAATVEGGCGCRAAGGGAPNPGWILVLLLALGWRRRRLAGR
;
A
#
# COMPACT_ATOMS: atom_id res chain seq x y z
N GLY A 1 -19.97 -41.16 -16.67
CA GLY A 1 -18.92 -41.26 -15.66
C GLY A 1 -18.80 -42.67 -15.17
N ASN A 2 -17.66 -42.97 -14.56
CA ASN A 2 -17.44 -43.97 -13.52
C ASN A 2 -18.15 -43.52 -12.23
N THR A 3 -18.06 -44.32 -11.16
CA THR A 3 -18.69 -44.03 -9.86
C THR A 3 -17.69 -43.47 -8.86
N ASP A 4 -16.65 -42.80 -9.34
CA ASP A 4 -15.58 -42.28 -8.49
C ASP A 4 -15.89 -40.80 -8.21
N ASP A 5 -16.16 -40.46 -6.95
CA ASP A 5 -16.37 -39.07 -6.55
C ASP A 5 -15.08 -38.25 -6.75
N GLY A 6 -15.21 -36.99 -7.19
CA GLY A 6 -14.13 -36.03 -7.40
C GLY A 6 -13.56 -35.99 -8.82
N ASP A 7 -14.22 -36.61 -9.80
CA ASP A 7 -13.86 -36.55 -11.22
C ASP A 7 -14.83 -35.70 -12.07
N GLY A 8 -15.75 -34.99 -11.42
CA GLY A 8 -16.71 -34.06 -12.00
C GLY A 8 -18.07 -34.67 -12.35
N CYS A 9 -18.25 -35.99 -12.21
CA CYS A 9 -19.56 -36.63 -12.26
C CYS A 9 -19.74 -37.56 -11.07
N ASP A 10 -20.81 -37.37 -10.30
CA ASP A 10 -21.08 -38.21 -9.14
C ASP A 10 -21.59 -39.62 -9.55
N ALA A 11 -21.71 -40.50 -8.56
CA ALA A 11 -22.22 -41.86 -8.74
C ALA A 11 -23.68 -41.95 -9.26
N THR A 12 -24.41 -40.82 -9.30
CA THR A 12 -25.76 -40.69 -9.87
C THR A 12 -25.78 -40.09 -11.28
N CYS A 13 -24.60 -39.87 -11.87
CA CYS A 13 -24.40 -39.20 -13.16
C CYS A 13 -24.87 -37.74 -13.14
N GLU A 14 -24.89 -37.09 -11.98
CA GLU A 14 -25.06 -35.65 -11.87
C GLU A 14 -23.69 -34.97 -11.81
N VAL A 15 -23.59 -33.74 -12.31
CA VAL A 15 -22.36 -32.96 -12.25
C VAL A 15 -22.10 -32.59 -10.79
N GLU A 16 -20.91 -32.88 -10.30
CA GLU A 16 -20.52 -32.57 -8.92
C GLU A 16 -20.55 -31.06 -8.67
N GLU A 17 -20.86 -30.64 -7.43
CA GLU A 17 -20.80 -29.23 -7.07
C GLU A 17 -19.43 -28.65 -7.42
N THR A 18 -19.43 -27.50 -8.10
CA THR A 18 -18.24 -26.75 -8.52
C THR A 18 -17.47 -27.24 -9.75
N TRP A 19 -18.04 -28.15 -10.56
CA TRP A 19 -17.45 -28.59 -11.82
C TRP A 19 -18.25 -28.16 -13.04
N ALA A 20 -17.55 -27.83 -14.13
CA ALA A 20 -18.08 -27.72 -15.48
C ALA A 20 -17.75 -28.98 -16.29
N CYS A 21 -18.75 -29.51 -17.01
CA CYS A 21 -18.60 -30.69 -17.86
C CYS A 21 -19.08 -30.38 -19.27
N VAL A 22 -18.25 -30.69 -20.25
CA VAL A 22 -18.64 -30.65 -21.66
C VAL A 22 -19.11 -32.03 -22.11
N GLU A 23 -20.15 -32.06 -22.95
CA GLU A 23 -20.62 -33.27 -23.64
C GLU A 23 -20.23 -33.22 -25.12
N PRO A 24 -18.97 -33.49 -25.48
CA PRO A 24 -18.51 -33.27 -26.86
C PRO A 24 -19.25 -34.13 -27.91
N ASP A 25 -19.95 -35.20 -27.50
CA ASP A 25 -20.66 -36.09 -28.44
C ASP A 25 -21.90 -36.79 -27.85
N GLY A 26 -22.44 -36.32 -26.70
CA GLY A 26 -23.62 -36.95 -26.05
C GLY A 26 -23.43 -38.40 -25.58
N LEU A 27 -22.18 -38.85 -25.44
CA LEU A 27 -21.83 -40.22 -25.06
C LEU A 27 -21.10 -40.31 -23.72
N ARG A 28 -20.24 -39.31 -23.41
CA ARG A 28 -19.41 -39.28 -22.21
C ARG A 28 -19.14 -37.83 -21.79
N SER A 29 -19.59 -37.45 -20.60
CA SER A 29 -19.15 -36.22 -19.94
C SER A 29 -17.66 -36.34 -19.66
N THR A 30 -16.87 -35.38 -20.17
CA THR A 30 -15.47 -35.21 -19.76
C THR A 30 -15.45 -33.97 -18.90
N CYS A 31 -15.25 -34.14 -17.60
CA CYS A 31 -15.17 -33.04 -16.67
C CYS A 31 -13.69 -32.78 -16.40
N ARG A 32 -13.21 -31.63 -16.85
CA ARG A 32 -11.83 -31.20 -16.64
C ARG A 32 -11.81 -29.71 -16.53
N GLN A 33 -11.24 -29.24 -15.42
CA GLN A 33 -11.01 -27.83 -15.20
C GLN A 33 -10.14 -27.25 -16.30
N THR A 34 -10.75 -26.37 -17.10
CA THR A 34 -10.17 -25.87 -18.34
C THR A 34 -10.49 -24.40 -18.49
N CYS A 35 -9.48 -23.56 -18.24
CA CYS A 35 -9.61 -22.14 -18.44
C CYS A 35 -9.84 -21.80 -19.92
N GLY A 36 -10.82 -20.94 -20.20
CA GLY A 36 -11.13 -20.47 -21.54
C GLY A 36 -12.22 -21.27 -22.26
N ASP A 37 -12.96 -22.13 -21.55
CA ASP A 37 -14.06 -22.92 -22.14
C ASP A 37 -15.43 -22.22 -22.01
N GLY A 38 -15.47 -21.09 -21.32
CA GLY A 38 -16.65 -20.26 -21.11
C GLY A 38 -17.56 -20.76 -19.99
N LEU A 39 -17.07 -21.67 -19.16
CA LEU A 39 -17.75 -22.18 -17.97
C LEU A 39 -16.88 -21.86 -16.75
N ILE A 40 -17.48 -21.32 -15.69
CA ILE A 40 -16.74 -21.01 -14.46
C ILE A 40 -16.71 -22.24 -13.54
N ASP A 41 -15.52 -22.83 -13.38
CA ASP A 41 -15.20 -23.88 -12.41
C ASP A 41 -14.98 -23.27 -11.01
N ARG A 42 -16.05 -23.23 -10.22
CA ARG A 42 -16.04 -22.55 -8.91
C ARG A 42 -14.96 -23.08 -7.98
N GLY A 43 -14.15 -22.19 -7.41
CA GLY A 43 -13.09 -22.57 -6.47
C GLY A 43 -11.75 -22.96 -7.12
N TRP A 44 -11.70 -23.01 -8.45
CA TRP A 44 -10.46 -23.01 -9.21
C TRP A 44 -10.30 -21.74 -10.05
N GLU A 45 -11.39 -21.25 -10.61
CA GLU A 45 -11.43 -20.03 -11.42
C GLU A 45 -12.10 -18.88 -10.68
N ASP A 46 -11.50 -17.71 -10.84
CA ASP A 46 -12.10 -16.44 -10.41
C ASP A 46 -12.98 -15.85 -11.53
N CYS A 47 -12.69 -16.20 -12.79
CA CYS A 47 -13.37 -15.74 -14.01
C CYS A 47 -13.14 -16.72 -15.18
N ASP A 48 -13.98 -16.66 -16.21
CA ASP A 48 -13.70 -17.24 -17.53
C ASP A 48 -14.51 -16.51 -18.62
N ASP A 49 -13.82 -15.73 -19.46
CA ASP A 49 -14.39 -15.01 -20.60
C ASP A 49 -14.21 -15.76 -21.94
N ALA A 50 -13.83 -17.05 -21.90
CA ALA A 50 -13.52 -17.89 -23.05
C ALA A 50 -12.45 -17.25 -23.96
N GLU A 51 -12.80 -17.00 -25.23
CA GLU A 51 -11.93 -16.31 -26.20
C GLU A 51 -11.62 -14.85 -25.80
N GLY A 52 -12.31 -14.32 -24.77
CA GLY A 52 -12.07 -13.01 -24.17
C GLY A 52 -10.94 -12.99 -23.14
N ASN A 53 -10.41 -14.14 -22.72
CA ASN A 53 -9.29 -14.18 -21.77
C ASN A 53 -8.03 -13.56 -22.40
N SER A 54 -7.31 -12.72 -21.66
CA SER A 54 -6.13 -11.99 -22.14
C SER A 54 -5.15 -11.65 -21.02
N ASP A 55 -3.85 -11.77 -21.32
CA ASP A 55 -2.75 -11.34 -20.44
C ASP A 55 -2.17 -9.99 -20.89
N SER A 56 -2.94 -9.21 -21.65
CA SER A 56 -2.50 -7.93 -22.21
C SER A 56 -3.59 -6.88 -22.36
N GLU A 57 -4.86 -7.27 -22.25
CA GLU A 57 -5.98 -6.35 -22.32
C GLU A 57 -6.43 -5.99 -20.90
N PRO A 58 -6.66 -4.69 -20.60
CA PRO A 58 -7.14 -4.26 -19.30
C PRO A 58 -8.48 -4.89 -18.92
N ASP A 59 -8.63 -5.20 -17.63
CA ASP A 59 -9.79 -5.77 -16.96
C ASP A 59 -10.23 -7.15 -17.48
N ALA A 60 -9.49 -7.74 -18.43
CA ALA A 60 -9.80 -9.06 -18.96
C ALA A 60 -9.45 -10.15 -17.95
N CYS A 61 -10.20 -11.25 -17.95
CA CYS A 61 -9.79 -12.45 -17.26
C CYS A 61 -8.43 -12.94 -17.81
N ARG A 62 -7.46 -13.23 -16.94
CA ARG A 62 -6.14 -13.72 -17.38
C ARG A 62 -6.28 -15.11 -18.02
N THR A 63 -5.34 -15.52 -18.88
CA THR A 63 -5.39 -16.87 -19.53
C THR A 63 -5.21 -18.04 -18.56
N THR A 64 -4.98 -17.72 -17.28
CA THR A 64 -4.92 -18.63 -16.15
C THR A 64 -6.21 -18.66 -15.31
N CYS A 65 -7.27 -17.99 -15.78
CA CYS A 65 -8.57 -17.86 -15.12
C CYS A 65 -8.51 -17.24 -13.71
N ARG A 66 -7.50 -16.40 -13.55
CA ARG A 66 -7.38 -15.41 -12.47
C ARG A 66 -8.03 -14.13 -12.96
N ALA A 67 -8.81 -13.50 -12.09
CA ALA A 67 -9.31 -12.17 -12.36
C ALA A 67 -8.13 -11.19 -12.53
N ALA A 68 -8.39 -10.11 -13.26
CA ALA A 68 -7.56 -8.91 -13.28
C ALA A 68 -7.10 -8.56 -11.86
N HIS A 69 -5.78 -8.51 -11.62
CA HIS A 69 -5.25 -8.26 -10.30
C HIS A 69 -3.87 -7.61 -10.33
N CYS A 70 -3.64 -6.81 -9.31
CA CYS A 70 -2.35 -6.19 -9.09
C CYS A 70 -1.20 -7.20 -9.03
N GLY A 71 -0.21 -7.00 -9.90
CA GLY A 71 0.98 -7.80 -9.99
C GLY A 71 0.94 -8.85 -11.10
N ASP A 72 -0.01 -8.77 -12.03
CA ASP A 72 -0.04 -9.66 -13.21
C ASP A 72 0.53 -9.02 -14.48
N GLY A 73 0.97 -7.77 -14.39
CA GLY A 73 1.73 -7.08 -15.42
C GLY A 73 0.86 -6.39 -16.46
N VAL A 74 -0.45 -6.35 -16.27
CA VAL A 74 -1.39 -5.58 -17.09
C VAL A 74 -1.91 -4.42 -16.25
N LEU A 75 -1.94 -3.21 -16.81
CA LEU A 75 -2.50 -2.06 -16.09
C LEU A 75 -4.03 -2.08 -16.18
N ASP A 76 -4.69 -2.46 -15.09
CA ASP A 76 -6.14 -2.59 -15.01
C ASP A 76 -6.85 -1.32 -14.47
N THR A 77 -8.18 -1.30 -14.54
CA THR A 77 -8.97 -0.17 -14.06
C THR A 77 -8.80 0.01 -12.55
N GLY A 78 -8.29 1.17 -12.15
CA GLY A 78 -8.07 1.54 -10.75
C GLY A 78 -6.63 1.39 -10.30
N GLU A 79 -5.79 0.76 -11.12
CA GLU A 79 -4.35 0.67 -10.91
C GLU A 79 -3.65 1.90 -11.49
N VAL A 80 -2.57 2.31 -10.83
CA VAL A 80 -1.73 3.43 -11.29
C VAL A 80 -0.38 2.91 -11.79
N CYS A 81 0.04 1.75 -11.31
CA CYS A 81 1.17 0.98 -11.80
C CYS A 81 0.84 -0.51 -11.69
N ASP A 82 1.45 -1.33 -12.54
CA ASP A 82 1.56 -2.77 -12.37
C ASP A 82 2.90 -3.19 -12.98
N THR A 83 3.76 -3.79 -12.17
CA THR A 83 5.10 -4.25 -12.59
C THR A 83 5.21 -5.76 -12.67
N GLY A 84 4.08 -6.47 -12.77
CA GLY A 84 3.98 -7.91 -12.65
C GLY A 84 4.46 -8.40 -11.29
N ASP A 85 5.15 -9.53 -11.28
CA ASP A 85 5.77 -10.14 -10.09
C ASP A 85 6.73 -9.21 -9.31
N ALA A 86 7.10 -8.05 -9.88
CA ALA A 86 7.95 -7.06 -9.24
C ALA A 86 7.20 -6.05 -8.33
N VAL A 87 5.87 -6.18 -8.18
CA VAL A 87 5.16 -5.44 -7.12
C VAL A 87 5.69 -5.85 -5.73
N SER A 88 5.88 -4.91 -4.81
CA SER A 88 6.42 -5.17 -3.47
C SER A 88 6.12 -4.04 -2.51
N ASP A 89 5.92 -4.39 -1.23
CA ASP A 89 5.74 -3.44 -0.13
C ASP A 89 7.03 -3.24 0.67
N GLU A 90 8.16 -3.75 0.17
CA GLU A 90 9.46 -3.76 0.85
C GLU A 90 10.61 -3.29 -0.05
N ALA A 91 10.46 -3.40 -1.37
CA ALA A 91 11.46 -2.97 -2.33
C ALA A 91 11.29 -1.49 -2.66
N ALA A 92 12.40 -0.76 -2.63
CA ALA A 92 12.43 0.65 -2.98
C ALA A 92 12.02 0.88 -4.44
N ASP A 93 11.22 1.92 -4.66
CA ASP A 93 10.63 2.37 -5.92
C ASP A 93 9.72 1.34 -6.60
N ALA A 94 9.37 0.25 -5.90
CA ALA A 94 8.46 -0.73 -6.43
C ALA A 94 7.02 -0.19 -6.45
N CYS A 95 6.25 -0.68 -7.41
CA CYS A 95 4.80 -0.58 -7.33
C CYS A 95 4.33 -1.39 -6.12
N ARG A 96 3.48 -0.82 -5.27
CA ARG A 96 3.01 -1.50 -4.04
C ARG A 96 2.05 -2.63 -4.39
N SER A 97 1.86 -3.57 -3.48
CA SER A 97 0.95 -4.72 -3.69
C SER A 97 -0.51 -4.31 -3.89
N THR A 98 -0.82 -3.04 -3.64
CA THR A 98 -2.12 -2.40 -3.92
C THR A 98 -2.14 -1.63 -5.25
N CYS A 99 -1.13 -1.79 -6.11
CA CYS A 99 -0.97 -1.13 -7.41
C CYS A 99 -1.02 0.40 -7.37
N VAL A 100 -0.46 0.93 -6.28
CA VAL A 100 -0.17 2.34 -6.08
C VAL A 100 1.34 2.52 -6.14
N PRO A 101 1.85 3.56 -6.81
CA PRO A 101 3.27 3.88 -6.80
C PRO A 101 3.78 4.07 -5.38
N ALA A 102 5.05 3.73 -5.16
CA ALA A 102 5.86 4.16 -4.03
C ALA A 102 5.51 5.59 -3.54
N TYR A 103 5.27 5.74 -2.22
CA TYR A 103 4.89 7.01 -1.61
C TYR A 103 5.37 7.13 -0.15
N CYS A 104 5.86 8.32 0.20
CA CYS A 104 6.18 8.71 1.57
C CYS A 104 5.09 8.32 2.58
N GLY A 105 5.45 7.43 3.49
CA GLY A 105 4.58 6.90 4.54
C GLY A 105 4.11 5.46 4.29
N ASP A 106 4.62 4.77 3.27
CA ASP A 106 4.32 3.36 3.01
C ASP A 106 5.27 2.38 3.72
N GLY A 107 6.29 2.90 4.40
CA GLY A 107 7.21 2.15 5.24
C GLY A 107 8.48 1.68 4.53
N VAL A 108 8.71 2.11 3.29
CA VAL A 108 9.93 1.79 2.54
C VAL A 108 10.57 3.08 2.06
N VAL A 109 11.89 3.17 2.19
CA VAL A 109 12.63 4.36 1.75
C VAL A 109 12.85 4.28 0.24
N ASP A 110 12.12 5.12 -0.50
CA ASP A 110 12.18 5.19 -1.95
C ASP A 110 13.20 6.22 -2.49
N THR A 111 13.44 6.22 -3.80
CA THR A 111 14.34 7.19 -4.44
C THR A 111 13.79 8.61 -4.24
N GLY A 112 14.60 9.45 -3.61
CA GLY A 112 14.23 10.82 -3.25
C GLY A 112 13.80 10.96 -1.80
N GLU A 113 13.60 9.86 -1.10
CA GLU A 113 13.28 9.83 0.32
C GLU A 113 14.55 9.63 1.16
N ARG A 114 14.54 10.19 2.38
CA ARG A 114 15.63 10.02 3.35
C ARG A 114 15.23 9.13 4.53
N CYS A 115 13.93 9.06 4.80
CA CYS A 115 13.28 8.20 5.76
C CYS A 115 11.83 7.99 5.32
N ASP A 116 11.29 6.81 5.61
CA ASP A 116 9.88 6.50 5.51
C ASP A 116 9.47 5.83 6.84
N PRO A 117 8.71 6.54 7.69
CA PRO A 117 8.34 5.99 8.98
C PRO A 117 7.17 4.96 8.93
N GLY A 118 6.54 4.74 7.78
CA GLY A 118 5.41 3.82 7.65
C GLY A 118 4.10 4.36 8.23
N GLY A 119 3.00 3.93 7.64
CA GLY A 119 1.65 4.38 8.00
C GLY A 119 1.27 3.96 9.42
N GLY A 120 1.27 4.91 10.35
CA GLY A 120 0.68 4.73 11.69
C GLY A 120 1.62 4.87 12.88
N VAL A 121 2.91 5.15 12.67
CA VAL A 121 3.81 5.49 13.79
C VAL A 121 3.71 6.98 14.12
N THR A 122 3.57 7.29 15.40
CA THR A 122 3.78 8.65 15.89
C THR A 122 5.26 9.00 15.77
N LEU A 123 5.57 9.99 14.97
CA LEU A 123 6.94 10.40 14.68
C LEU A 123 7.53 11.13 15.87
N ASP A 124 8.42 10.45 16.60
CA ASP A 124 9.36 11.12 17.50
C ASP A 124 10.61 11.58 16.74
N ASP A 125 11.38 12.49 17.34
CA ASP A 125 12.57 13.11 16.76
C ASP A 125 13.64 12.11 16.26
N SER A 126 13.52 10.83 16.61
CA SER A 126 14.45 9.76 16.20
C SER A 126 14.02 9.02 14.93
N ALA A 127 12.75 9.14 14.50
CA ALA A 127 12.21 8.33 13.40
C ALA A 127 12.28 9.03 12.03
N CYS A 128 12.15 10.37 11.97
CA CYS A 128 12.23 11.09 10.68
C CYS A 128 12.43 12.60 10.87
N ALA A 129 13.56 13.03 11.47
CA ALA A 129 13.84 14.44 11.75
C ALA A 129 14.12 15.32 10.51
N THR A 130 14.16 14.75 9.30
CA THR A 130 14.49 15.50 8.07
C THR A 130 13.75 14.97 6.84
N CYS A 131 12.42 14.93 6.87
CA CYS A 131 11.63 14.87 5.63
C CYS A 131 11.19 16.27 5.21
N ALA A 132 11.91 16.80 4.22
CA ALA A 132 11.48 17.91 3.39
C ALA A 132 11.79 17.51 1.94
N SER A 133 10.77 17.14 1.18
CA SER A 133 10.82 17.30 -0.25
C SER A 133 10.78 18.82 -0.54
N ASP A 134 11.74 19.29 -1.33
CA ASP A 134 12.09 20.70 -1.49
C ASP A 134 10.91 21.58 -1.94
N GLY A 135 10.43 22.44 -1.03
CA GLY A 135 9.48 23.51 -1.33
C GLY A 135 9.23 24.38 -0.10
N GLY A 136 9.85 25.55 -0.03
CA GLY A 136 9.78 26.44 1.14
C GLY A 136 8.34 26.73 1.59
N VAL A 137 8.03 26.40 2.85
CA VAL A 137 6.82 26.86 3.54
C VAL A 137 7.26 27.77 4.69
N GLY A 138 6.89 29.03 4.56
CA GLY A 138 7.09 30.07 5.55
C GLY A 138 6.29 29.84 6.83
N ASP A 139 6.64 30.64 7.82
CA ASP A 139 6.19 30.58 9.21
C ASP A 139 4.66 30.47 9.39
N GLY A 140 4.18 29.39 10.02
CA GLY A 140 2.99 29.46 10.88
C GLY A 140 1.78 28.54 10.63
N GLY A 141 1.82 27.57 9.73
CA GLY A 141 0.67 26.66 9.48
C GLY A 141 0.77 25.33 10.23
N ALA A 142 -0.25 24.97 11.02
CA ALA A 142 -0.42 23.63 11.59
C ALA A 142 -0.71 22.63 10.45
N ALA A 143 0.05 21.54 10.40
CA ALA A 143 -0.16 20.46 9.44
C ALA A 143 -1.48 19.74 9.77
N THR A 144 -2.54 20.08 9.05
CA THR A 144 -3.74 19.25 8.97
C THR A 144 -3.47 18.13 7.98
N VAL A 145 -3.76 16.91 8.42
CA VAL A 145 -3.79 15.68 7.64
C VAL A 145 -4.51 15.93 6.33
N GLU A 146 -3.78 15.99 5.20
CA GLU A 146 -4.16 15.58 3.83
C GLU A 146 -2.89 15.64 2.96
N GLY A 147 -2.33 14.48 2.63
CA GLY A 147 -1.31 14.27 1.59
C GLY A 147 -0.05 15.14 1.64
N GLY A 148 0.99 14.72 2.37
CA GLY A 148 2.34 15.26 2.18
C GLY A 148 3.17 15.30 3.47
N CYS A 149 4.40 14.78 3.37
CA CYS A 149 5.34 14.62 4.49
C CYS A 149 5.43 15.88 5.36
N GLY A 150 5.26 15.72 6.68
CA GLY A 150 5.51 16.81 7.62
C GLY A 150 5.84 16.31 9.01
N CYS A 151 7.11 16.46 9.43
CA CYS A 151 7.48 16.46 10.84
C CYS A 151 8.53 17.53 11.15
N ARG A 152 8.21 18.35 12.16
CA ARG A 152 9.07 19.37 12.74
C ARG A 152 9.27 19.02 14.21
N ALA A 153 10.49 18.63 14.58
CA ALA A 153 10.92 18.61 15.98
C ALA A 153 10.87 20.04 16.52
N ALA A 154 10.19 20.24 17.64
CA ALA A 154 10.16 21.52 18.33
C ALA A 154 11.60 21.89 18.72
N GLY A 155 12.16 22.88 18.04
CA GLY A 155 13.41 23.50 18.47
C GLY A 155 13.25 23.88 19.94
N GLY A 156 14.01 23.21 20.81
CA GLY A 156 14.11 23.58 22.21
C GLY A 156 14.49 25.05 22.27
N GLY A 157 13.54 25.90 22.63
CA GLY A 157 13.73 27.34 22.69
C GLY A 157 14.95 27.63 23.55
N ALA A 158 15.96 28.24 22.94
CA ALA A 158 17.11 28.76 23.67
C ALA A 158 16.60 29.62 24.84
N PRO A 159 17.12 29.45 26.07
CA PRO A 159 16.69 30.28 27.19
C PRO A 159 16.99 31.73 26.85
N ASN A 160 15.92 32.52 26.71
CA ASN A 160 15.97 33.95 26.44
C ASN A 160 16.90 34.64 27.46
N PRO A 161 17.98 35.34 27.06
CA PRO A 161 18.94 35.93 28.00
C PRO A 161 18.34 37.08 28.84
N GLY A 162 17.09 37.48 28.58
CA GLY A 162 16.39 38.56 29.28
C GLY A 162 16.30 38.39 30.80
N TRP A 163 16.24 37.15 31.31
CA TRP A 163 16.16 36.90 32.76
C TRP A 163 17.50 37.11 33.48
N ILE A 164 18.63 37.00 32.77
CA ILE A 164 19.97 37.23 33.33
C ILE A 164 20.16 38.73 33.66
N LEU A 165 19.56 39.64 32.88
CA LEU A 165 19.61 41.09 33.14
C LEU A 165 18.73 41.52 34.32
N VAL A 166 17.64 40.80 34.61
CA VAL A 166 16.77 41.09 35.77
C VAL A 166 17.48 40.73 37.09
N LEU A 167 18.30 39.67 37.10
CA LEU A 167 19.09 39.28 38.28
C LEU A 167 20.20 40.29 38.61
N LEU A 168 20.81 40.94 37.62
CA LEU A 168 21.84 41.97 37.86
C LEU A 168 21.28 43.28 38.44
N LEU A 169 20.03 43.64 38.14
CA LEU A 169 19.37 44.81 38.72
C LEU A 169 18.92 44.58 40.17
N ALA A 170 18.57 43.35 40.55
CA ALA A 170 18.23 42.99 41.93
C ALA A 170 19.44 43.02 42.89
N LEU A 171 20.64 42.65 42.43
CA LEU A 171 21.87 42.80 43.22
C LEU A 171 22.36 44.26 43.32
N GLY A 172 22.00 45.12 42.37
CA GLY A 172 22.32 46.56 42.41
C GLY A 172 21.53 47.34 43.48
N TRP A 173 20.30 46.92 43.79
CA TRP A 173 19.47 47.56 44.82
C TRP A 173 19.85 47.19 46.25
N ARG A 174 20.55 46.06 46.46
CA ARG A 174 20.99 45.65 47.80
C ARG A 174 22.24 46.40 48.29
N ARG A 175 23.05 46.98 47.39
CA ARG A 175 24.25 47.76 47.78
C ARG A 175 23.96 49.21 48.16
N ARG A 176 22.84 49.81 47.75
CA ARG A 176 22.51 51.22 48.09
C ARG A 176 21.85 51.42 49.46
N ARG A 177 21.47 50.35 50.18
CA ARG A 177 20.91 50.45 51.55
C ARG A 177 21.95 50.36 52.68
N LEU A 178 23.25 50.27 52.37
CA LEU A 178 24.33 50.20 53.37
C LEU A 178 25.22 51.45 53.41
N ALA A 179 24.94 52.48 52.62
CA ALA A 179 25.73 53.72 52.58
C ALA A 179 24.95 54.96 53.07
N GLY A 180 24.03 54.78 54.01
CA GLY A 180 23.24 55.86 54.60
C GLY A 180 23.09 55.67 56.11
N ARG A 181 24.18 55.91 56.84
CA ARG A 181 24.16 56.25 58.27
C ARG A 181 25.30 57.20 58.56
#